data_AF-A0A5B8MJT9-F1
#
_entry.id   AF-A0A5B8MJT9-F1
#
_cell.length_a   1.000
_cell.length_b   1.000
_cell.length_c   1.000
_cell.angle_alpha   90.00
_cell.angle_beta   90.00
_cell.angle_gamma   90.00
#
_symmetry.space_group_name_H-M   'P 1'
#
loop_
_entity.id
_entity.type
_entity.pdbx_description
1 polymer ?
#
loop_
_entity_poly.entity_id
_entity_poly.type
_entity_poly.pdbx_seq_one_letter_code
_entity_poly.pdbx_strand_id
1 'polypeptide(L)'
;MAYEEVNLNDMKYDLELEAFTYECPCGDLFQITMEELEAGEEIAYCPSCSLVVMVEYGQSELVKAQERIRSADKLESVVPPAGAKAIAA
;
A
#
# COMPACT_ATOMS: atom_id res chain seq x y z
N MET A 1 -6.15 -16.09 -13.36
CA MET A 1 -7.39 -15.81 -12.60
C MET A 1 -6.94 -15.20 -11.30
N ALA A 2 -7.43 -14.01 -10.95
CA ALA A 2 -7.14 -13.40 -9.66
C ALA A 2 -7.75 -14.23 -8.53
N TYR A 3 -7.14 -14.17 -7.33
CA TYR A 3 -7.66 -14.82 -6.14
C TYR A 3 -8.99 -14.20 -5.72
N GLU A 4 -9.09 -12.87 -5.76
CA GLU A 4 -10.29 -12.08 -5.48
C GLU A 4 -10.22 -10.69 -6.13
N GLU A 5 -11.34 -9.96 -6.08
CA GLU A 5 -11.48 -8.56 -6.48
C GLU A 5 -11.61 -7.69 -5.22
N VAL A 6 -10.76 -6.67 -5.11
CA VAL A 6 -10.66 -5.81 -3.93
C VAL A 6 -10.82 -4.36 -4.35
N ASN A 7 -11.64 -3.59 -3.64
CA ASN A 7 -11.74 -2.16 -3.91
C ASN A 7 -10.53 -1.40 -3.36
N LEU A 8 -10.01 -0.42 -4.10
CA LEU A 8 -8.88 0.41 -3.65
C LEU A 8 -9.12 1.08 -2.28
N ASN A 9 -10.38 1.36 -1.94
CA ASN A 9 -10.72 1.94 -0.63
C ASN A 9 -10.49 0.99 0.55
N ASP A 10 -10.60 -0.31 0.32
CA ASP A 10 -10.38 -1.34 1.34
C ASP A 10 -8.88 -1.63 1.53
N MET A 11 -8.05 -1.25 0.55
CA MET A 11 -6.59 -1.33 0.68
C MET A 11 -6.04 -0.23 1.57
N LYS A 12 -5.00 -0.55 2.34
CA LYS A 12 -4.29 0.40 3.21
C LYS A 12 -3.06 0.93 2.50
N TYR A 13 -2.77 2.22 2.66
CA TYR A 13 -1.52 2.75 2.13
C TYR A 13 -0.42 2.56 3.17
N ASP A 14 0.66 1.91 2.77
CA ASP A 14 1.86 1.71 3.58
C ASP A 14 2.95 2.69 3.10
N LEU A 15 3.41 3.54 4.01
CA LEU A 15 4.40 4.58 3.70
C LEU A 15 5.81 4.00 3.51
N GLU A 16 6.16 2.96 4.26
CA GLU A 16 7.50 2.35 4.17
C GLU A 16 7.69 1.62 2.85
N LEU A 17 6.62 1.02 2.32
CA LEU A 17 6.58 0.31 1.04
C LEU A 17 6.15 1.19 -0.14
N GLU A 18 5.66 2.40 0.13
CA GLU A 18 5.06 3.32 -0.84
C GLU A 18 3.96 2.67 -1.71
N ALA A 19 3.20 1.74 -1.12
CA ALA A 19 2.25 0.89 -1.84
C ALA A 19 0.92 0.73 -1.10
N PHE A 20 -0.14 0.47 -1.87
CA PHE A 20 -1.40 -0.01 -1.34
C PHE A 20 -1.30 -1.50 -1.04
N THR A 21 -1.68 -1.87 0.18
CA THR A 21 -1.57 -3.23 0.71
C THR A 21 -2.91 -3.83 1.07
N TYR A 22 -3.02 -5.15 0.87
CA TYR A 22 -4.17 -5.95 1.25
C TYR A 22 -3.73 -7.29 1.83
N GLU A 23 -4.49 -7.84 2.77
CA GLU A 23 -4.12 -9.07 3.47
C GLU A 23 -4.10 -10.29 2.55
N CYS A 24 -2.98 -11.02 2.53
CA CYS A 24 -2.84 -12.25 1.77
C CYS A 24 -3.02 -13.48 2.68
N PRO A 25 -3.77 -14.52 2.26
CA PRO A 25 -3.97 -15.72 3.08
C PRO A 25 -2.69 -16.52 3.38
N CYS A 26 -1.55 -16.20 2.76
CA CYS A 26 -0.26 -16.81 3.09
C CYS A 26 0.41 -16.20 4.33
N GLY A 27 -0.10 -15.07 4.84
CA GLY A 27 0.47 -14.33 5.97
C GLY A 27 1.26 -13.07 5.59
N ASP A 28 1.43 -12.78 4.30
CA ASP A 28 2.04 -11.54 3.79
C ASP A 28 0.97 -10.57 3.25
N LEU A 29 1.40 -9.53 2.54
CA LEU A 29 0.53 -8.52 1.95
C LEU A 29 0.62 -8.54 0.42
N PHE A 30 -0.52 -8.43 -0.24
CA PHE A 30 -0.58 -8.00 -1.64
C PHE A 30 -0.15 -6.53 -1.73
N GLN A 31 0.50 -6.15 -2.81
CA GLN A 31 1.09 -4.82 -2.99
C GLN A 31 0.83 -4.31 -4.40
N ILE A 32 0.46 -3.03 -4.51
CA ILE A 32 0.44 -2.27 -5.76
C ILE A 32 0.77 -0.81 -5.48
N THR A 33 1.64 -0.20 -6.26
CA THR A 33 2.05 1.20 -6.09
C THR A 33 1.03 2.16 -6.68
N MET A 34 1.07 3.43 -6.23
CA MET A 34 0.26 4.48 -6.87
C MET A 34 0.65 4.68 -8.34
N GLU A 35 1.93 4.59 -8.66
CA GLU A 35 2.41 4.74 -10.05
C GLU A 35 1.84 3.65 -10.97
N GLU A 36 1.74 2.41 -10.48
CA GLU A 36 1.10 1.30 -11.21
C GLU A 36 -0.40 1.58 -11.44
N LEU A 37 -1.13 2.00 -10.40
CA LEU A 37 -2.54 2.36 -10.52
C LEU A 37 -2.75 3.53 -11.50
N GLU A 38 -1.87 4.52 -11.52
CA GLU A 38 -1.91 5.63 -12.48
C GLU A 38 -1.57 5.21 -13.92
N ALA A 39 -0.74 4.18 -14.07
CA ALA A 39 -0.43 3.56 -15.35
C ALA A 39 -1.56 2.65 -15.88
N GLY A 40 -2.61 2.43 -15.09
CA GLY A 40 -3.73 1.56 -15.44
C GLY A 40 -3.52 0.08 -15.07
N GLU A 41 -2.53 -0.24 -14.23
CA GLU A 41 -2.43 -1.58 -13.64
C GLU A 41 -3.52 -1.77 -12.60
N GLU A 42 -4.00 -3.01 -12.54
CA GLU A 42 -5.07 -3.44 -11.63
C GLU A 42 -4.69 -4.72 -10.90
N ILE A 43 -3.45 -5.20 -11.02
CA ILE A 43 -3.00 -6.45 -10.42
C ILE A 43 -2.07 -6.16 -9.26
N ALA A 44 -2.51 -6.47 -8.03
CA ALA A 44 -1.66 -6.41 -6.86
C ALA A 44 -1.02 -7.79 -6.59
N TYR A 45 0.29 -7.81 -6.38
CA TYR A 45 1.08 -9.04 -6.25
C TYR A 45 1.47 -9.30 -4.80
N CYS A 46 1.40 -10.56 -4.36
CA CYS A 46 1.99 -10.97 -3.09
C CYS A 46 3.46 -11.40 -3.34
N PRO A 47 4.44 -10.90 -2.57
CA PRO A 47 5.86 -11.22 -2.77
C PRO A 47 6.21 -12.65 -2.32
N SER A 48 5.39 -13.26 -1.46
CA SER A 48 5.71 -14.52 -0.78
C SER A 48 4.99 -15.74 -1.34
N CYS A 49 3.81 -15.55 -1.91
CA CYS A 49 3.09 -16.60 -2.63
C CYS A 49 2.64 -16.00 -3.96
N SER A 50 2.69 -16.75 -5.04
CA SER A 50 2.41 -16.25 -6.39
C SER A 50 0.93 -15.87 -6.65
N LEU A 51 0.15 -15.60 -5.59
CA LEU A 51 -1.21 -15.12 -5.68
C LEU A 51 -1.23 -13.65 -6.11
N VAL A 52 -2.35 -13.26 -6.69
CA VAL A 52 -2.64 -11.89 -7.09
C VAL A 52 -4.10 -11.57 -6.81
N VAL A 53 -4.41 -10.31 -6.54
CA VAL A 53 -5.78 -9.79 -6.46
C VAL A 53 -5.99 -8.70 -7.52
N MET A 54 -7.22 -8.56 -7.99
CA MET A 54 -7.59 -7.51 -8.93
C MET A 54 -8.12 -6.31 -8.15
N VAL A 55 -7.57 -5.13 -8.41
CA VAL A 55 -7.89 -3.90 -7.70
C VAL A 55 -8.91 -3.11 -8.50
N GLU A 56 -10.13 -3.00 -7.96
CA GLU A 56 -11.17 -2.17 -8.54
C GLU A 56 -11.01 -0.71 -8.10
N TYR A 57 -10.79 0.19 -9.05
CA TYR A 57 -10.71 1.63 -8.81
C TYR A 57 -11.32 2.44 -9.95
N GLY A 58 -11.68 3.68 -9.63
CA GLY A 58 -12.05 4.70 -10.60
C GLY A 58 -11.29 6.00 -10.33
N GLN A 59 -11.46 6.99 -11.20
CA GLN A 59 -10.76 8.28 -11.08
C GLN A 59 -11.00 8.96 -9.72
N SER A 60 -12.21 8.88 -9.18
CA SER A 60 -12.52 9.46 -7.86
C SER A 60 -11.74 8.79 -6.73
N GLU A 61 -11.54 7.48 -6.81
CA GLU A 61 -10.84 6.73 -5.77
C GLU A 61 -9.34 6.93 -5.87
N LEU A 62 -8.78 7.05 -7.08
CA LEU A 62 -7.38 7.46 -7.28
C LEU A 62 -7.09 8.83 -6.67
N VAL A 63 -7.97 9.82 -6.87
CA VAL A 63 -7.79 11.16 -6.28
C VAL A 63 -7.82 11.08 -4.75
N LYS A 64 -8.76 10.35 -4.15
CA LYS A 64 -8.81 10.16 -2.68
C LYS A 64 -7.59 9.40 -2.16
N ALA A 65 -7.13 8.40 -2.91
CA ALA A 65 -5.94 7.65 -2.60
C ALA A 65 -4.70 8.56 -2.57
N GLN A 66 -4.55 9.48 -3.53
CA GLN A 66 -3.49 10.49 -3.50
C GLN A 66 -3.59 11.44 -2.28
N GLU A 67 -4.80 11.84 -1.88
CA GLU A 67 -5.01 12.64 -0.67
C GLU A 67 -4.62 11.88 0.61
N ARG A 68 -4.89 10.57 0.67
CA ARG A 68 -4.45 9.68 1.75
C ARG A 68 -2.92 9.65 1.84
N ILE A 69 -2.22 9.50 0.70
CA ILE A 69 -0.75 9.51 0.64
C ILE A 69 -0.20 10.83 1.20
N ARG A 70 -0.71 11.98 0.70
CA ARG A 70 -0.29 13.30 1.19
C ARG A 70 -0.53 13.52 2.68
N SER A 71 -1.62 12.95 3.19
CA SER A 71 -1.98 13.05 4.61
C SER A 71 -1.10 12.17 5.49
N ALA A 72 -0.69 11.00 4.97
CA ALA A 72 0.16 10.04 5.65
C ALA A 72 1.61 10.56 5.75
N ASP A 73 2.17 11.12 4.67
CA ASP A 73 3.50 11.76 4.64
C ASP A 73 3.63 12.88 5.69
N LYS A 74 2.57 13.68 5.86
CA LYS A 74 2.53 14.73 6.87
C LYS A 74 2.64 14.18 8.29
N LEU A 75 2.15 12.97 8.55
CA LEU A 75 2.17 12.36 9.88
C LEU A 75 3.56 11.84 10.25
N GLU A 76 4.31 11.24 9.32
CA GLU A 76 5.69 10.82 9.54
C GLU A 76 6.61 11.99 9.88
N SER A 77 6.39 13.16 9.27
CA SER A 77 7.16 14.39 9.60
C SER A 77 7.05 14.82 11.07
N VAL A 78 6.02 14.34 11.79
CA VAL A 78 5.77 14.66 13.21
C VAL A 78 6.34 13.59 14.14
N VAL A 79 6.73 12.42 13.62
CA VAL A 79 7.28 11.33 14.43
C VAL A 79 8.80 11.54 14.51
N PRO A 80 9.37 11.95 15.67
CA PRO A 80 10.82 11.90 15.82
C PRO A 80 11.27 10.45 15.67
N PRO A 81 12.42 10.17 15.03
CA PRO A 81 12.89 8.80 14.82
C PRO A 81 12.95 8.07 16.16
N ALA A 82 12.03 7.13 16.36
CA ALA A 82 12.03 6.23 17.51
C ALA A 82 13.17 5.23 17.31
N GLY A 83 14.39 5.60 17.69
CA GLY A 83 15.52 4.72 17.44
C GLY A 83 16.91 5.21 17.82
N ALA A 84 17.08 6.17 18.74
CA ALA A 84 18.38 6.34 19.38
C ALA A 84 18.58 5.23 20.43
N LYS A 85 19.03 4.04 20.00
CA LYS A 85 19.68 3.10 20.91
C LYS A 85 20.99 3.76 21.34
N ALA A 86 20.97 4.42 22.51
CA ALA A 86 22.18 4.79 23.21
C ALA A 86 22.93 3.52 23.60
N ILE A 87 23.96 3.16 22.84
CA ILE A 87 25.00 2.23 23.24
C ILE A 87 26.35 2.91 23.06
N ALA A 88 26.98 3.23 24.19
CA ALA A 88 28.41 3.56 24.45
C ALA A 88 28.44 4.62 25.57
N ALA A 89 29.19 4.51 26.67
CA ALA A 89 30.14 3.53 27.16
C ALA A 89 30.20 3.68 28.70
#